data_AF-A0A7Y5G7Q1-F1
#
_entry.id   AF-A0A7Y5G7Q1-F1
#
_cell.length_a   1.000
_cell.length_b   1.000
_cell.length_c   1.000
_cell.angle_alpha   90.00
_cell.angle_beta   90.00
_cell.angle_gamma   90.00
#
_symmetry.space_group_name_H-M   'P 1'
#
loop_
_entity.id
_entity.type
_entity.pdbx_description
1 polymer ?
#
loop_
_entity_poly.entity_id
_entity_poly.type
_entity_poly.pdbx_seq_one_letter_code
_entity_poly.pdbx_strand_id
1 'polypeptide(L)'
;MMNRVIIFPILLIIFYANPACKTSGTAVNYQSNEKYRITAQSKLGDHAEFLFNQDSSFVLCMKTLNAEKNAQVNSVSFFIFDLKEQIVVFEDALANVSVEWKSNEQVQVTKIPGTVKKDNQELKGYIFDVKSKKKIDIQSN
;
A
#
# COMPACT_ATOMS: atom_id res chain seq x y z
N MET A 1 70.07 -4.14 -7.15
CA MET A 1 70.24 -4.60 -5.76
C MET A 1 68.97 -4.22 -5.01
N MET A 2 68.19 -5.08 -4.36
CA MET A 2 68.32 -6.51 -4.09
C MET A 2 66.89 -7.02 -3.83
N ASN A 3 66.50 -8.06 -4.57
CA ASN A 3 65.28 -8.84 -4.35
C ASN A 3 65.28 -9.44 -2.94
N ARG A 4 64.11 -9.49 -2.28
CA ARG A 4 63.78 -10.57 -1.36
C ARG A 4 62.31 -10.96 -1.49
N VAL A 5 62.10 -11.93 -2.37
CA VAL A 5 60.92 -12.78 -2.44
C VAL A 5 60.93 -13.68 -1.20
N ILE A 6 59.88 -13.63 -0.40
CA ILE A 6 59.67 -14.57 0.70
C ILE A 6 58.56 -15.54 0.25
N ILE A 7 58.97 -16.74 -0.13
CA ILE A 7 58.12 -17.91 -0.38
C ILE A 7 58.08 -18.70 0.93
N PHE A 8 56.90 -18.87 1.53
CA PHE A 8 56.62 -19.86 2.59
C PHE A 8 55.13 -20.26 2.51
N PRO A 9 54.75 -21.48 2.91
CA PRO A 9 54.44 -22.57 2.01
C PRO A 9 52.94 -22.88 1.99
N ILE A 10 52.53 -23.49 0.88
CA ILE A 10 51.24 -24.14 0.69
C ILE A 10 51.04 -25.19 1.79
N LEU A 11 50.13 -24.91 2.73
CA LEU A 11 49.56 -25.93 3.60
C LEU A 11 48.10 -26.14 3.21
N LEU A 12 47.94 -27.24 2.51
CA LEU A 12 46.76 -27.75 1.85
C LEU A 12 45.88 -28.39 2.93
N ILE A 13 44.85 -27.69 3.39
CA ILE A 13 43.77 -28.29 4.19
C ILE A 13 42.53 -28.35 3.30
N ILE A 14 42.42 -29.45 2.57
CA ILE A 14 41.14 -29.94 2.06
C ILE A 14 40.44 -30.56 3.27
N PHE A 15 39.42 -29.88 3.79
CA PHE A 15 38.36 -30.54 4.56
C PHE A 15 37.04 -30.32 3.83
N TYR A 16 36.60 -31.40 3.20
CA TYR A 16 35.25 -31.60 2.71
C TYR A 16 34.27 -31.42 3.87
N ALA A 17 33.40 -30.43 3.76
CA ALA A 17 32.08 -30.50 4.34
C ALA A 17 31.13 -29.94 3.29
N ASN A 18 30.41 -30.84 2.61
CA ASN A 18 29.16 -30.45 1.97
C ASN A 18 28.26 -29.93 3.10
N PRO A 19 27.90 -28.64 3.16
CA PRO A 19 26.67 -28.32 3.84
C PRO A 19 25.60 -29.01 2.99
N ALA A 20 25.06 -30.12 3.51
CA ALA A 20 23.77 -30.61 3.08
C ALA A 20 22.89 -29.36 2.97
N CYS A 21 22.44 -29.06 1.75
CA CYS A 21 21.43 -28.05 1.52
C CYS A 21 20.18 -28.56 2.22
N LYS A 22 20.11 -28.30 3.53
CA LYS A 22 18.88 -28.26 4.26
C LYS A 22 18.17 -27.10 3.59
N THR A 23 17.28 -27.43 2.66
CA THR A 23 16.06 -26.67 2.43
C THR A 23 15.38 -26.56 3.79
N SER A 24 15.88 -25.63 4.59
CA SER A 24 15.06 -24.95 5.56
C SER A 24 14.01 -24.31 4.67
N GLY A 25 12.86 -24.97 4.57
CA GLY A 25 11.65 -24.26 4.20
C GLY A 25 11.66 -23.05 5.10
N THR A 26 11.97 -21.90 4.51
CA THR A 26 11.86 -20.62 5.18
C THR A 26 10.43 -20.59 5.64
N ALA A 27 10.23 -20.85 6.94
CA ALA A 27 9.07 -20.35 7.64
C ALA A 27 9.03 -18.89 7.24
N VAL A 28 8.09 -18.55 6.36
CA VAL A 28 7.93 -17.20 5.85
C VAL A 28 7.85 -16.35 7.09
N ASN A 29 8.88 -15.52 7.28
CA ASN A 29 8.96 -14.62 8.39
C ASN A 29 7.83 -13.59 8.17
N TYR A 30 6.65 -13.91 8.72
CA TYR A 30 5.44 -13.10 8.74
C TYR A 30 5.62 -11.79 9.54
N GLN A 31 6.83 -11.51 10.03
CA GLN A 31 7.20 -10.30 10.75
C GLN A 31 7.66 -9.18 9.80
N SER A 32 7.67 -9.38 8.47
CA SER A 32 8.28 -8.46 7.51
C SER A 32 7.36 -7.44 6.82
N ASN A 33 6.05 -7.34 7.12
CA ASN A 33 5.20 -6.51 6.25
C ASN A 33 4.06 -5.73 6.93
N GLU A 34 4.28 -5.16 8.12
CA GLU A 34 3.29 -4.30 8.80
C GLU A 34 3.60 -2.79 8.68
N LYS A 35 4.48 -2.38 7.75
CA LYS A 35 4.83 -0.96 7.55
C LYS A 35 3.61 -0.11 7.17
N TYR A 36 2.66 -0.69 6.43
CA TYR A 36 1.41 -0.01 6.09
C TYR A 36 0.58 0.28 7.35
N ARG A 37 0.55 -0.61 8.37
CA ARG A 37 -0.11 -0.35 9.65
C ARG A 37 0.56 0.77 10.44
N ILE A 38 1.90 0.77 10.51
CA ILE A 38 2.65 1.85 11.17
C ILE A 38 2.37 3.18 10.47
N THR A 39 2.38 3.18 9.13
CA THR A 39 2.08 4.35 8.31
C THR A 39 0.65 4.83 8.52
N ALA A 40 -0.32 3.89 8.58
CA ALA A 40 -1.72 4.19 8.84
C ALA A 40 -1.93 4.75 10.25
N GLN A 41 -1.32 4.15 11.27
CA GLN A 41 -1.37 4.66 12.63
C GLN A 41 -0.80 6.07 12.71
N SER A 42 0.32 6.34 12.03
CA SER A 42 0.93 7.68 12.04
C SER A 42 0.11 8.72 11.28
N LYS A 43 -0.58 8.35 10.20
CA LYS A 43 -1.30 9.30 9.32
C LYS A 43 -2.77 9.47 9.68
N LEU A 44 -3.44 8.38 10.04
CA LEU A 44 -4.88 8.29 10.28
C LEU A 44 -5.21 8.12 11.76
N GLY A 45 -4.24 7.75 12.60
CA GLY A 45 -4.45 7.40 14.00
C GLY A 45 -5.13 6.04 14.15
N ASP A 46 -5.80 5.85 15.29
CA ASP A 46 -6.49 4.60 15.59
C ASP A 46 -7.71 4.36 14.66
N HIS A 47 -8.10 3.09 14.57
CA HIS A 47 -9.27 2.60 13.83
C HIS A 47 -9.24 2.87 12.31
N ALA A 48 -8.06 2.83 11.70
CA ALA A 48 -7.95 2.78 10.25
C ALA A 48 -8.50 1.44 9.71
N GLU A 49 -9.26 1.53 8.62
CA GLU A 49 -9.74 0.40 7.84
C GLU A 49 -8.71 0.05 6.77
N PHE A 50 -8.56 -1.25 6.52
CA PHE A 50 -7.59 -1.79 5.56
C PHE A 50 -8.32 -2.67 4.54
N LEU A 51 -8.30 -2.25 3.27
CA LEU A 51 -8.87 -3.01 2.17
C LEU A 51 -7.74 -3.40 1.21
N PHE A 52 -7.42 -4.69 1.16
CA PHE A 52 -6.47 -5.22 0.19
C PHE A 52 -7.14 -5.30 -1.18
N ASN A 53 -6.37 -5.04 -2.23
CA ASN A 53 -6.80 -5.38 -3.58
C ASN A 53 -6.79 -6.92 -3.77
N GLN A 54 -7.31 -7.42 -4.90
CA GLN A 54 -7.56 -8.86 -5.08
C GLN A 54 -6.32 -9.75 -4.94
N ASP A 55 -5.15 -9.27 -5.37
CA ASP A 55 -3.88 -10.01 -5.30
C ASP A 55 -3.03 -9.63 -4.08
N SER A 56 -3.53 -8.75 -3.22
CA SER A 56 -2.82 -8.23 -2.04
C SER A 56 -1.46 -7.59 -2.38
N SER A 57 -1.28 -7.04 -3.57
CA SER A 57 -0.11 -6.21 -3.91
C SER A 57 -0.22 -4.78 -3.38
N PHE A 58 -1.44 -4.30 -3.19
CA PHE A 58 -1.73 -2.97 -2.65
C PHE A 58 -2.74 -3.05 -1.50
N VAL A 59 -2.67 -2.08 -0.60
CA VAL A 59 -3.67 -1.89 0.47
C VAL A 59 -4.16 -0.44 0.46
N LEU A 60 -5.48 -0.29 0.40
CA LEU A 60 -6.18 0.96 0.66
C LEU A 60 -6.35 1.09 2.17
N CYS A 61 -5.72 2.10 2.75
CA CYS A 61 -5.85 2.45 4.17
C CYS A 61 -6.73 3.69 4.26
N MET A 62 -7.82 3.63 5.04
CA MET A 62 -8.74 4.76 5.13
C MET A 62 -9.33 4.94 6.52
N LYS A 63 -9.77 6.15 6.80
CA LYS A 63 -10.51 6.50 8.00
C LYS A 63 -11.64 7.45 7.65
N THR A 64 -12.83 7.09 8.09
CA THR A 64 -14.01 7.95 8.01
C THR A 64 -14.07 8.83 9.26
N LEU A 65 -13.93 10.14 9.07
CA LEU A 65 -14.13 11.16 10.07
C LEU A 65 -15.61 11.56 10.08
N ASN A 66 -16.20 11.59 11.28
CA ASN A 66 -17.59 11.93 11.56
C ASN A 66 -18.62 10.85 11.20
N ALA A 67 -18.38 9.58 11.54
CA ALA A 67 -19.37 8.50 11.44
C ALA A 67 -20.53 8.58 12.46
N GLU A 68 -20.82 9.78 13.00
CA GLU A 68 -21.96 9.97 13.89
C GLU A 68 -23.27 10.02 13.10
N LYS A 69 -24.33 9.40 13.61
CA LYS A 69 -25.65 9.28 12.96
C LYS A 69 -26.28 10.61 12.49
N ASN A 70 -25.80 11.75 12.98
CA ASN A 70 -26.31 13.09 12.67
C ASN A 70 -25.29 13.99 11.96
N ALA A 71 -24.09 13.50 11.64
CA ALA A 71 -23.12 14.29 10.89
C ALA A 71 -23.59 14.43 9.44
N GLN A 72 -23.81 15.67 9.01
CA GLN A 72 -24.29 15.97 7.67
C GLN A 72 -23.21 15.80 6.59
N VAL A 73 -21.96 15.54 7.00
CA VAL A 73 -20.78 15.42 6.12
C VAL A 73 -19.84 14.32 6.61
N ASN A 74 -19.75 13.23 5.86
CA ASN A 74 -18.77 12.16 6.10
C ASN A 74 -17.47 12.51 5.36
N SER A 75 -16.37 12.71 6.08
CA SER A 75 -15.08 12.96 5.42
C SER A 75 -14.23 11.69 5.45
N VAL A 76 -13.65 11.31 4.33
CA VAL A 76 -12.77 10.14 4.23
C VAL A 76 -11.36 10.63 3.97
N SER A 77 -10.43 10.28 4.87
CA SER A 77 -8.99 10.42 4.63
C SER A 77 -8.43 9.04 4.29
N PHE A 78 -7.71 8.92 3.18
CA PHE A 78 -7.22 7.63 2.71
C PHE A 78 -5.90 7.73 1.96
N PHE A 79 -5.20 6.60 1.87
CA PHE A 79 -4.03 6.43 1.03
C PHE A 79 -3.92 5.00 0.51
N ILE A 80 -3.21 4.83 -0.59
CA ILE A 80 -2.88 3.53 -1.18
C ILE A 80 -1.40 3.25 -0.89
N PHE A 81 -1.13 2.08 -0.33
CA PHE A 81 0.22 1.63 0.00
C PHE A 81 0.61 0.44 -0.87
N ASP A 82 1.79 0.54 -1.49
CA ASP A 82 2.41 -0.55 -2.24
C ASP A 82 3.15 -1.48 -1.26
N LEU A 83 2.66 -2.72 -1.13
CA LEU A 83 3.22 -3.70 -0.20
C LEU A 83 4.53 -4.32 -0.68
N LYS A 84 4.88 -4.15 -1.96
CA LYS A 84 6.16 -4.62 -2.50
C LYS A 84 7.22 -3.54 -2.34
N GLU A 85 6.93 -2.33 -2.81
CA GLU A 85 7.87 -1.20 -2.80
C GLU A 85 7.88 -0.47 -1.45
N GLN A 86 6.96 -0.80 -0.54
CA GLN A 86 6.91 -0.27 0.83
C GLN A 86 6.72 1.26 0.88
N ILE A 87 5.93 1.82 -0.04
CA ILE A 87 5.69 3.26 -0.20
C ILE A 87 4.20 3.60 -0.33
N VAL A 88 3.84 4.81 0.06
CA VAL A 88 2.54 5.41 -0.29
C VAL A 88 2.59 5.86 -1.74
N VAL A 89 1.65 5.37 -2.56
CA VAL A 89 1.58 5.71 -4.00
C VAL A 89 0.54 6.79 -4.30
N PHE A 90 -0.42 6.97 -3.41
CA PHE A 90 -1.46 8.00 -3.52
C PHE A 90 -2.06 8.29 -2.15
N GLU A 91 -2.49 9.52 -1.91
CA GLU A 91 -3.12 9.98 -0.67
C GLU A 91 -4.08 11.12 -1.00
N ASP A 92 -5.26 11.10 -0.38
CA ASP A 92 -6.26 12.16 -0.53
C ASP A 92 -7.18 12.21 0.71
N ALA A 93 -7.85 13.34 0.90
CA ALA A 93 -8.80 13.57 1.98
C ALA A 93 -9.98 14.40 1.47
N LEU A 94 -11.17 13.80 1.44
CA LEU A 94 -12.33 14.38 0.78
C LEU A 94 -13.60 14.25 1.63
N ALA A 95 -14.44 15.27 1.57
CA ALA A 95 -15.77 15.27 2.16
C ALA A 95 -16.81 14.66 1.22
N ASN A 96 -17.76 13.94 1.79
CA ASN A 96 -18.88 13.29 1.12
C ASN A 96 -18.42 12.40 -0.03
N VAL A 97 -17.53 11.45 0.25
CA VAL A 97 -17.09 10.46 -0.74
C VAL A 97 -17.19 9.04 -0.20
N SER A 98 -17.33 8.07 -1.10
CA SER A 98 -16.96 6.68 -0.87
C SER A 98 -15.68 6.36 -1.64
N VAL A 99 -14.88 5.45 -1.09
CA VAL A 99 -13.61 5.00 -1.68
C VAL A 99 -13.58 3.48 -1.65
N GLU A 100 -13.34 2.87 -2.81
CA GLU A 100 -13.32 1.40 -2.93
C GLU A 100 -12.38 0.94 -4.06
N TRP A 101 -11.91 -0.30 -3.97
CA TRP A 101 -11.23 -0.94 -5.10
C TRP A 101 -12.24 -1.25 -6.21
N LYS A 102 -11.95 -0.79 -7.43
CA LYS A 102 -12.67 -1.16 -8.65
C LYS A 102 -12.03 -2.36 -9.35
N SER A 103 -10.71 -2.48 -9.26
CA SER A 103 -9.91 -3.59 -9.78
C SER A 103 -8.59 -3.69 -9.00
N ASN A 104 -7.68 -4.59 -9.39
CA ASN A 104 -6.37 -4.71 -8.73
C ASN A 104 -5.53 -3.44 -8.76
N GLU A 105 -5.71 -2.61 -9.80
CA GLU A 105 -4.87 -1.44 -10.06
C GLU A 105 -5.68 -0.14 -10.02
N GLN A 106 -6.97 -0.18 -9.67
CA GLN A 106 -7.85 0.98 -9.74
C GLN A 106 -8.67 1.16 -8.47
N VAL A 107 -8.58 2.36 -7.90
CA VAL A 107 -9.44 2.82 -6.79
C VAL A 107 -10.44 3.81 -7.34
N GLN A 108 -11.71 3.58 -7.06
CA GLN A 108 -12.80 4.49 -7.40
C GLN A 108 -13.14 5.37 -6.19
N VAL A 109 -13.22 6.67 -6.44
CA VAL A 109 -13.72 7.66 -5.49
C VAL A 109 -15.01 8.23 -6.04
N THR A 110 -16.11 8.05 -5.31
CA THR A 110 -17.44 8.49 -5.73
C THR A 110 -17.92 9.58 -4.78
N LYS A 111 -18.31 10.76 -5.28
CA LYS A 111 -18.96 11.76 -4.43
C LYS A 111 -20.38 11.31 -4.09
N ILE A 112 -20.69 11.38 -2.82
CA ILE A 112 -22.00 11.15 -2.25
C ILE A 112 -22.72 12.51 -2.24
N PRO A 113 -23.85 12.66 -2.96
CA PRO A 113 -24.62 13.90 -2.92
C PRO A 113 -25.08 14.22 -1.50
N GLY A 114 -24.89 15.47 -1.05
CA GLY A 114 -25.48 15.97 0.17
C GLY A 114 -26.96 16.35 -0.01
N THR A 115 -27.55 17.04 0.98
CA THR A 115 -28.91 17.59 0.91
C THR A 115 -28.98 18.76 -0.09
N VAL A 116 -28.98 18.50 -1.39
CA VAL A 116 -29.24 19.52 -2.42
C VAL A 116 -30.22 18.98 -3.46
N LYS A 117 -31.16 19.85 -3.83
CA LYS A 117 -32.41 19.62 -4.56
C LYS A 117 -32.29 18.69 -5.79
N LYS A 118 -33.32 17.86 -5.90
CA LYS A 118 -33.79 16.89 -6.91
C LYS A 118 -33.39 16.99 -8.40
N ASP A 119 -32.53 17.89 -8.85
CA ASP A 119 -32.45 18.26 -10.28
C ASP A 119 -31.06 18.25 -10.94
N ASN A 120 -30.02 17.65 -10.33
CA ASN A 120 -28.75 17.43 -11.05
C ASN A 120 -27.94 16.27 -10.45
N GLN A 121 -28.46 15.05 -10.55
CA GLN A 121 -27.85 13.81 -10.05
C GLN A 121 -26.70 13.30 -10.94
N GLU A 122 -25.69 14.12 -11.14
CA GLU A 122 -24.42 13.65 -11.68
C GLU A 122 -23.55 13.17 -10.51
N LEU A 123 -23.42 11.84 -10.34
CA LEU A 123 -22.44 11.26 -9.42
C LEU A 123 -21.05 11.58 -9.96
N LYS A 124 -20.46 12.67 -9.44
CA LYS A 124 -19.11 13.11 -9.82
C LYS A 124 -18.09 12.34 -9.00
N GLY A 125 -17.08 11.81 -9.64
CA GLY A 125 -16.06 11.01 -8.98
C GLY A 125 -14.80 10.94 -9.82
N TYR A 126 -13.86 10.10 -9.41
CA TYR A 126 -12.70 9.80 -10.21
C TYR A 126 -12.24 8.37 -9.98
N ILE A 127 -11.48 7.85 -10.94
CA ILE A 127 -10.73 6.61 -10.80
C ILE A 127 -9.26 6.98 -10.71
N PHE A 128 -8.59 6.51 -9.67
CA PHE A 128 -7.14 6.55 -9.58
C PHE A 128 -6.57 5.21 -10.05
N ASP A 129 -5.73 5.25 -11.06
CA ASP A 129 -5.01 4.10 -11.59
C ASP A 129 -3.60 4.05 -10.99
N VAL A 130 -3.33 3.03 -10.18
CA VAL A 130 -2.13 2.87 -9.36
C VAL A 130 -0.88 2.71 -10.21
N LYS A 131 -0.99 2.00 -11.34
CA LYS A 131 0.13 1.70 -12.23
C LYS A 131 0.59 2.93 -12.99
N SER A 132 -0.35 3.67 -13.57
CA SER A 132 -0.06 4.89 -14.32
C SER A 132 0.07 6.13 -13.43
N LYS A 133 -0.36 6.04 -12.16
CA LYS A 133 -0.46 7.16 -11.20
C LYS A 133 -1.31 8.31 -11.73
N LYS A 134 -2.37 7.98 -12.47
CA LYS A 134 -3.26 8.97 -13.10
C LYS A 134 -4.64 8.96 -12.46
N LYS A 135 -5.21 10.16 -12.38
CA LYS A 135 -6.59 10.41 -12.00
C LYS A 135 -7.43 10.59 -13.26
N ILE A 136 -8.52 9.85 -13.36
CA ILE A 136 -9.47 9.90 -14.48
C ILE A 136 -10.80 10.33 -13.90
N ASP A 137 -11.23 11.55 -14.22
CA ASP A 137 -12.52 12.05 -13.76
C ASP A 137 -13.66 11.26 -14.41
N ILE A 138 -14.63 10.85 -13.60
CA ILE A 138 -15.85 10.23 -14.08
C ILE A 138 -16.78 11.38 -14.50
N GLN A 139 -16.88 11.60 -15.81
CA GLN A 139 -17.86 12.54 -16.37
C GLN A 139 -19.23 11.87 -16.37
N SER A 140 -20.25 12.61 -15.95
CA SER A 140 -21.63 12.21 -16.17
C SER A 140 -22.02 12.60 -17.60
N ASN A 141 -22.83 11.74 -18.22
CA ASN A 141 -23.25 11.84 -19.61
C ASN A 141 -24.71 12.28 -19.67
#